data_AF-A0A2A3EC78-F1
#
_entry.id   AF-A0A2A3EC78-F1
#
_cell.length_a   1.000
_cell.length_b   1.000
_cell.length_c   1.000
_cell.angle_alpha   90.00
_cell.angle_beta   90.00
_cell.angle_gamma   90.00
#
_symmetry.space_group_name_H-M   'P 1'
#
loop_
_entity.id
_entity.type
_entity.pdbx_description
1 polymer ?
#
loop_
_entity_poly.entity_id
_entity_poly.type
_entity_poly.pdbx_seq_one_letter_code
_entity_poly.pdbx_strand_id
1 'polypeptide(L)'
;MEITQHSKYTCTFCGKDAMKRSVVGIWSCKRCKRTVAGGAWVYSTTAAASVRSAVRRLREVKEQKNYLEITLEAHQNYDTCTYTYIFSVL
;
A
#
# COMPACT_ATOMS: atom_id res chain seq x y z
N MET A 1 24.04 17.81 -5.85
CA MET A 1 23.45 16.93 -4.81
C MET A 1 23.51 17.54 -3.41
N GLU A 2 24.46 18.42 -3.11
CA GLU A 2 24.57 19.09 -1.80
C GLU A 2 23.33 19.92 -1.41
N ILE A 3 22.68 20.54 -2.39
CA ILE A 3 21.49 21.38 -2.16
C ILE A 3 20.29 20.51 -1.74
N THR A 4 20.07 19.38 -2.43
CA THR A 4 18.91 18.51 -2.20
C THR A 4 18.97 17.81 -0.85
N GLN A 5 20.15 17.50 -0.33
CA GLN A 5 20.27 16.85 0.99
C GLN A 5 20.02 17.80 2.16
N HIS A 6 20.26 19.10 1.95
CA HIS A 6 20.15 20.15 2.96
C HIS A 6 18.82 20.93 2.91
N SER A 7 18.04 20.73 1.85
CA SER A 7 16.70 21.29 1.73
C SER A 7 15.76 20.70 2.80
N LYS A 8 14.68 21.46 3.08
CA LYS A 8 13.58 20.99 3.91
C LYS A 8 12.49 20.42 3.01
N TYR A 9 11.95 19.28 3.40
CA TYR A 9 10.82 18.65 2.70
C TYR A 9 9.55 18.69 3.54
N THR A 10 8.41 18.61 2.87
CA THR A 10 7.10 18.48 3.49
C THR A 10 6.94 17.12 4.14
N CYS A 11 6.61 17.12 5.43
CA CYS A 11 6.37 15.89 6.17
C CYS A 11 4.97 15.35 5.87
N THR A 12 4.88 14.10 5.39
CA THR A 12 3.59 13.43 5.08
C THR A 12 2.72 13.18 6.31
N PHE A 13 3.27 13.29 7.52
CA PHE A 13 2.53 13.02 8.76
C PHE A 13 1.94 14.27 9.40
N CYS A 14 2.60 15.42 9.28
CA CYS A 14 2.15 16.66 9.93
C CYS A 14 1.96 17.82 8.96
N GLY A 15 2.20 17.62 7.66
CA GLY A 15 1.99 18.61 6.60
C GLY A 15 2.94 19.81 6.62
N LYS A 16 3.94 19.83 7.51
CA LYS A 16 4.87 20.97 7.67
C LYS A 16 6.20 20.71 6.97
N ASP A 17 6.80 21.77 6.43
CA ASP A 17 8.14 21.75 5.80
C ASP A 17 9.26 21.75 6.84
N ALA A 18 9.36 20.61 7.53
CA ALA A 18 10.30 20.42 8.63
C ALA A 18 11.03 19.08 8.58
N MET A 19 10.93 18.35 7.47
CA MET A 19 11.65 17.11 7.25
C MET A 19 13.08 17.42 6.82
N LYS A 20 14.06 16.91 7.58
CA LYS A 20 15.49 17.11 7.31
C LYS A 20 16.22 15.78 7.35
N ARG A 21 17.24 15.63 6.52
CA ARG A 21 18.14 14.47 6.52
C ARG A 21 18.93 14.43 7.84
N SER A 22 18.95 13.27 8.49
CA SER A 22 19.77 13.04 9.69
C SER A 22 21.05 12.32 9.31
N VAL A 23 20.92 11.20 8.60
CA VAL A 23 22.03 10.45 7.98
C VAL A 23 21.58 9.95 6.60
N VAL A 24 22.46 9.27 5.86
CA VAL A 24 22.12 8.70 4.55
C VAL A 24 20.89 7.80 4.69
N GLY A 25 19.85 8.07 3.90
CA GLY A 25 18.63 7.26 3.87
C GLY A 25 17.67 7.46 5.05
N ILE A 26 18.04 8.24 6.07
CA ILE A 26 17.19 8.48 7.25
C ILE A 26 16.85 9.96 7.37
N TRP A 27 15.56 10.24 7.44
CA TRP A 27 14.98 11.57 7.50
C TRP A 27 14.17 11.74 8.77
N SER A 28 14.31 12.88 9.45
CA SER A 28 13.58 13.18 10.67
C SER A 28 12.84 14.50 10.57
N CYS A 29 11.59 14.52 11.05
CA CYS A 29 10.80 15.74 11.10
C CYS A 29 11.05 16.46 12.42
N LYS A 30 11.49 17.73 12.36
CA LYS A 30 11.72 18.52 13.57
C LYS A 30 10.44 18.82 14.36
N ARG A 31 9.27 18.83 13.71
CA ARG A 31 7.97 19.21 14.30
C ARG A 31 7.26 18.01 14.93
N CYS A 32 6.97 16.97 14.16
CA CYS A 32 6.27 15.79 14.67
C CYS A 32 7.20 14.70 15.21
N LYS A 33 8.52 14.90 15.17
CA LYS A 33 9.56 13.98 15.68
C LYS A 33 9.55 12.58 15.07
N ARG A 34 8.81 12.37 13.98
CA ARG A 34 8.83 11.10 13.25
C ARG A 34 10.09 10.97 12.41
N THR A 35 10.65 9.78 12.42
CA THR A 35 11.80 9.37 11.61
C THR A 35 11.34 8.38 10.56
N VAL A 36 11.83 8.54 9.33
CA VAL A 36 11.36 7.81 8.16
C VAL A 36 12.55 7.43 7.28
N ALA A 37 12.52 6.23 6.71
CA ALA A 37 13.45 5.83 5.66
C ALA A 37 13.07 6.52 4.33
N GLY A 38 14.06 7.13 3.69
CA GLY A 38 13.89 7.84 2.42
C GLY A 38 15.07 7.62 1.49
N GLY A 39 15.21 8.46 0.48
CA GLY A 39 16.38 8.41 -0.40
C GLY A 39 17.66 8.87 0.29
N ALA A 40 18.80 8.55 -0.32
CA ALA A 40 20.12 8.97 0.18
C ALA A 40 20.26 10.51 0.24
N TRP A 41 19.69 11.21 -0.74
CA TRP A 41 19.85 12.66 -0.94
C TRP A 41 18.53 13.43 -1.07
N VAL A 42 17.41 12.73 -1.29
CA VAL A 42 16.07 13.29 -1.46
C VAL A 42 15.09 12.50 -0.59
N TYR A 43 14.14 13.17 0.06
CA TYR A 43 13.20 12.54 0.99
C TYR A 43 12.39 11.39 0.35
N SER A 44 11.84 11.61 -0.86
CA SER A 44 11.14 10.56 -1.62
C SER A 44 11.73 10.44 -3.02
N THR A 45 12.15 9.24 -3.41
CA THR A 45 12.62 8.94 -4.76
C THR A 45 11.45 8.61 -5.69
N THR A 46 11.62 8.88 -6.99
CA THR A 46 10.62 8.58 -8.02
C THR A 46 10.33 7.07 -8.09
N ALA A 47 11.37 6.24 -8.02
CA ALA A 47 11.22 4.78 -8.02
C ALA A 47 10.38 4.30 -6.83
N ALA A 48 10.64 4.81 -5.61
CA ALA A 48 9.85 4.44 -4.44
C ALA A 48 8.39 4.89 -4.56
N ALA A 49 8.12 6.05 -5.20
CA ALA A 49 6.75 6.48 -5.49
C ALA A 49 6.04 5.51 -6.44
N SER A 50 6.68 5.09 -7.54
CA SER A 50 6.11 4.12 -8.48
C SER A 50 5.84 2.76 -7.83
N VAL A 51 6.75 2.27 -6.98
CA VAL A 51 6.57 1.00 -6.25
C VAL A 51 5.38 1.10 -5.29
N ARG A 52 5.23 2.19 -4.54
CA ARG A 52 4.07 2.38 -3.66
C ARG A 52 2.75 2.33 -4.43
N SER A 53 2.69 3.00 -5.58
CA SER A 53 1.50 2.98 -6.45
C SER A 53 1.23 1.60 -7.04
N ALA A 54 2.27 0.88 -7.47
CA ALA A 54 2.14 -0.48 -7.99
C ALA A 54 1.64 -1.46 -6.91
N VAL A 55 2.25 -1.44 -5.72
CA VAL A 55 1.86 -2.30 -4.59
C VAL A 55 0.43 -2.03 -4.17
N ARG A 56 0.00 -0.76 -4.12
CA ARG A 56 -1.38 -0.41 -3.82
C ARG A 56 -2.36 -1.06 -4.80
N ARG A 57 -2.13 -0.91 -6.11
CA ARG A 57 -2.99 -1.52 -7.14
C ARG A 57 -3.02 -3.05 -7.04
N LEU A 58 -1.87 -3.68 -6.78
CA LEU A 58 -1.80 -5.14 -6.64
C LEU A 58 -2.58 -5.66 -5.43
N ARG A 59 -2.65 -4.89 -4.34
CA ARG A 59 -3.48 -5.24 -3.17
C ARG A 59 -4.97 -5.17 -3.50
N GLU A 60 -5.40 -4.10 -4.17
CA GLU A 60 -6.80 -3.95 -4.62
C GLU A 60 -7.19 -5.11 -5.55
N VAL A 61 -6.35 -5.49 -6.51
CA VAL A 61 -6.59 -6.65 -7.40
C VAL A 61 -6.69 -7.95 -6.63
N LYS A 62 -5.85 -8.17 -5.61
CA LYS A 62 -5.90 -9.37 -4.79
C LYS A 62 -7.22 -9.47 -4.02
N GLU A 63 -7.67 -8.36 -3.43
CA GLU A 63 -8.96 -8.32 -2.70
C GLU A 63 -10.13 -8.64 -3.64
N GLN A 64 -10.16 -8.03 -4.83
CA GLN A 64 -11.19 -8.32 -5.84
C GLN A 64 -11.22 -9.79 -6.24
N LYS A 65 -10.06 -10.42 -6.44
CA LYS A 65 -9.98 -11.86 -6.73
C LYS A 65 -10.55 -12.70 -5.59
N ASN A 66 -10.18 -12.39 -4.35
CA ASN A 66 -10.72 -13.12 -3.19
C ASN A 66 -12.24 -13.02 -3.13
N TYR A 67 -12.83 -11.85 -3.38
CA TYR A 67 -14.28 -11.70 -3.44
C TYR A 67 -14.89 -12.56 -4.55
N LEU A 68 -14.30 -12.54 -5.76
CA LEU A 68 -14.78 -13.34 -6.89
C LEU A 68 -14.69 -14.84 -6.61
N GLU A 69 -13.58 -15.31 -6.04
CA GLU A 69 -13.39 -16.72 -5.65
C GLU A 69 -14.48 -17.16 -4.66
N ILE A 70 -14.74 -16.36 -3.61
CA ILE A 70 -15.82 -16.65 -2.65
C ILE A 70 -17.19 -16.70 -3.34
N THR A 71 -17.48 -15.80 -4.30
CA THR A 71 -18.76 -15.84 -5.02
C THR A 71 -18.90 -17.04 -5.94
N LEU A 72 -17.82 -17.48 -6.57
CA LEU A 72 -17.82 -18.67 -7.42
C LEU A 72 -18.02 -19.93 -6.58
N GLU A 73 -17.35 -20.02 -5.43
CA GLU A 73 -17.56 -21.10 -4.45
C GLU A 73 -19.01 -21.13 -3.93
N ALA A 74 -19.59 -19.95 -3.65
CA ALA A 74 -20.98 -19.85 -3.21
C ALA A 74 -21.96 -20.33 -4.31
N HIS A 75 -21.72 -19.97 -5.58
CA HIS A 75 -22.52 -20.45 -6.70
C HIS A 75 -22.41 -21.97 -6.88
N GLN A 76 -21.19 -22.52 -6.85
CA GLN A 76 -21.01 -23.96 -7.00
C GLN A 76 -21.60 -24.77 -5.84
N ASN A 77 -21.57 -24.24 -4.61
CA ASN A 77 -22.25 -24.84 -3.46
C ASN A 77 -23.78 -24.75 -3.55
N TYR A 78 -24.32 -23.69 -4.16
CA TYR A 78 -25.76 -23.59 -4.41
C TYR A 78 -26.21 -24.65 -5.44
N ASP A 79 -25.45 -24.84 -6.52
CA ASP A 79 -25.75 -25.86 -7.53
C ASP A 79 -25.66 -27.28 -6.94
N THR A 80 -24.67 -27.60 -6.10
CA THR A 80 -24.59 -28.92 -5.44
C THR A 80 -25.73 -29.14 -4.45
N CYS A 81 -26.10 -28.13 -3.65
CA CYS A 81 -27.26 -28.20 -2.75
C CYS A 81 -28.57 -28.40 -3.52
N THR A 82 -28.80 -27.70 -4.63
CA THR A 82 -30.03 -27.87 -5.42
C THR A 82 -30.11 -29.25 -6.07
N TYR A 83 -29.02 -29.76 -6.65
CA TYR A 83 -28.99 -31.12 -7.24
C TYR A 83 -29.18 -32.22 -6.19
N THR A 84 -28.53 -32.11 -5.03
CA THR A 84 -28.72 -33.08 -3.93
C THR A 84 -30.13 -33.05 -3.36
N TYR A 85 -30.72 -31.86 -3.19
CA TYR A 85 -32.11 -31.73 -2.73
C TYR A 85 -33.09 -32.34 -3.74
N ILE A 86 -32.95 -32.05 -5.04
CA ILE A 86 -33.81 -32.63 -6.09
C ILE A 86 -33.70 -34.16 -6.12
N PHE A 87 -32.50 -34.73 -6.06
CA PHE A 87 -32.30 -36.19 -6.04
C PHE A 87 -32.81 -36.88 -4.77
N SER A 88 -32.91 -36.16 -3.65
CA SER A 88 -33.39 -36.73 -2.37
C SER A 88 -34.92 -36.76 -2.24
N VAL A 89 -35.64 -36.02 -3.09
CA VAL A 89 -37.11 -35.86 -3.04
C VAL A 89 -37.81 -36.61 -4.19
N LEU A 90 -37.03 -37.23 -5.11
CA LEU A 90 -37.49 -38.15 -6.16
C LEU A 90 -37.34 -39.61 -5.70
#